data_AF-A0A2K8P803-F1
#
_entry.id   AF-A0A2K8P803-F1
#
_cell.length_a   1.000
_cell.length_b   1.000
_cell.length_c   1.000
_cell.angle_alpha   90.00
_cell.angle_beta   90.00
_cell.angle_gamma   90.00
#
_symmetry.space_group_name_H-M   'P 1'
#
loop_
_entity.id
_entity.type
_entity.pdbx_description
1 polymer ?
#
loop_
_entity_poly.entity_id
_entity_poly.type
_entity_poly.pdbx_seq_one_letter_code
_entity_poly.pdbx_strand_id
1 'polypeptide(L)'
;MSPDLRAPGALSPEAAGSWLRVRRYAVPAWMIERATRHRLAGDWRAACAAASVEIGFDPAALGSRHGAAVADAVTEDLRHFAPDLLRWHLPRVHGGRTTLAPSRRVLLASYAPDGGPRRGRGVPVLHVTTFGMVDGPQRLRLQCAPLSPDHTVGSRIDWTTEDWTAARHFWDVRRTAELRSRYGPADRLPFFRPDGTPLGDGELPTADPGPADAAGRVEWAAVLAARGDFIEAFAASGTALDLEVPERSVNSPERALAALAASGTDPARLLSEVRLLAAAGAGKRFRYVPDWRCRVILELPGTPAGQGPDPALPLRVRLAEPDQLRGVPRLPEYAWHPLPDLQLLRTGRIAPSALHPLVTAALFPGSGPAQGPPGPAAPQPVRVRCTGVWHEVRSRGGVLDVPHTAQEQQRESALRAFGGTVSGCFAVREAWTSGQGRLPRALRAERRDLFLRAEHGDAPGVLHLLDAGVDPHVRDGKGRTLLHLLPQLEHEELLPRLLAAGLGLETEDVAGRTALLAAVRDGGTAGLVRALIDAGARLDVTDEAEMSLSQLVRRFRRTDLTFVRELVDERYPDIGADYFDEYMEWRDEEEAGEERQDAYEGDPLDGDEESEGSDGEREGAGDR
;
A
#
# COMPACT_ATOMS: atom_id res chain seq x y z
N MET A 1 2.41 -32.88 22.64
CA MET A 1 3.07 -31.58 22.39
C MET A 1 2.43 -31.01 21.14
N SER A 2 1.55 -30.02 21.36
CA SER A 2 0.57 -29.52 20.41
C SER A 2 1.19 -28.89 19.15
N PRO A 3 0.52 -28.96 17.99
CA PRO A 3 0.81 -28.03 16.91
C PRO A 3 0.41 -26.62 17.39
N ASP A 4 1.27 -25.63 17.16
CA ASP A 4 1.06 -24.18 17.34
C ASP A 4 -0.42 -23.74 17.37
N LEU A 5 -1.05 -23.76 18.55
CA LEU A 5 -2.35 -23.13 18.73
C LEU A 5 -2.09 -21.63 18.77
N ARG A 6 -2.39 -20.95 17.66
CA ARG A 6 -2.33 -19.49 17.57
C ARG A 6 -3.29 -18.90 18.60
N ALA A 7 -2.86 -17.84 19.29
CA ALA A 7 -3.75 -17.07 20.14
C ALA A 7 -5.01 -16.66 19.34
N PRO A 8 -6.23 -16.80 19.89
CA PRO A 8 -7.47 -16.56 19.15
C PRO A 8 -7.50 -15.23 18.41
N GLY A 9 -7.80 -15.23 17.10
CA GLY A 9 -7.83 -14.03 16.27
C GLY A 9 -6.49 -13.31 16.07
N ALA A 10 -5.34 -13.94 16.38
CA ALA A 10 -4.02 -13.33 16.18
C ALA A 10 -3.58 -13.39 14.72
N LEU A 11 -2.87 -12.34 14.29
CA LEU A 11 -2.18 -12.31 12.99
C LEU A 11 -1.22 -13.51 12.87
N SER A 12 -1.08 -14.03 11.65
CA SER A 12 -0.05 -15.04 11.36
C SER A 12 1.35 -14.51 11.73
N PRO A 13 2.33 -15.37 12.07
CA PRO A 13 3.68 -14.91 12.41
C PRO A 13 4.31 -14.03 11.31
N GLU A 14 4.04 -14.34 10.05
CA GLU A 14 4.50 -13.56 8.90
C GLU A 14 3.81 -12.19 8.82
N ALA A 15 2.47 -12.14 8.98
CA ALA A 15 1.71 -10.89 8.97
C ALA A 15 2.11 -10.00 10.17
N ALA A 16 2.23 -10.58 11.37
CA ALA A 16 2.70 -9.88 12.56
C ALA A 16 4.12 -9.34 12.37
N GLY A 17 5.02 -10.14 11.80
CA GLY A 17 6.38 -9.70 11.48
C GLY A 17 6.42 -8.58 10.45
N SER A 18 5.52 -8.59 9.47
CA SER A 18 5.40 -7.56 8.44
C SER A 18 4.83 -6.26 9.03
N TRP A 19 3.75 -6.34 9.81
CA TRP A 19 3.19 -5.16 10.48
C TRP A 19 4.13 -4.55 11.53
N LEU A 20 4.92 -5.36 12.24
CA LEU A 20 5.97 -4.84 13.13
C LEU A 20 7.01 -4.01 12.35
N ARG A 21 7.41 -4.47 11.16
CA ARG A 21 8.28 -3.69 10.26
C ARG A 21 7.58 -2.43 9.74
N VAL A 22 6.31 -2.54 9.33
CA VAL A 22 5.52 -1.36 8.91
C VAL A 22 5.51 -0.31 10.01
N ARG A 23 5.25 -0.68 11.28
CA ARG A 23 5.26 0.27 12.40
C ARG A 23 6.62 0.88 12.66
N ARG A 24 7.70 0.15 12.40
CA ARG A 24 9.06 0.64 12.58
C ARG A 24 9.50 1.63 11.50
N TYR A 25 9.15 1.39 10.23
CA TYR A 25 9.74 2.12 9.09
C TYR A 25 8.77 3.02 8.34
N ALA A 26 7.48 2.69 8.30
CA ALA A 26 6.55 3.36 7.40
C ALA A 26 6.07 4.72 7.93
N VAL A 27 6.22 5.02 9.21
CA VAL A 27 5.92 6.35 9.76
C VAL A 27 6.91 6.61 10.89
N PRO A 28 8.14 7.06 10.58
CA PRO A 28 9.19 7.25 11.60
C PRO A 28 8.83 8.40 12.55
N ALA A 29 9.42 8.40 13.76
CA ALA A 29 9.12 9.40 14.78
C ALA A 29 9.32 10.86 14.32
N TRP A 30 10.37 11.12 13.52
CA TRP A 30 10.61 12.46 12.98
C TRP A 30 9.46 12.95 12.07
N MET A 31 8.82 12.04 11.33
CA MET A 31 7.70 12.37 10.43
C MET A 31 6.49 12.79 11.26
N ILE A 32 6.18 12.02 12.31
CA ILE A 32 5.11 12.33 13.26
C ILE A 32 5.35 13.69 13.92
N GLU A 33 6.57 13.91 14.42
CA GLU A 33 6.96 15.15 15.09
C GLU A 33 6.81 16.36 14.16
N ARG A 34 7.40 16.31 12.96
CA ARG A 34 7.35 17.41 11.99
C ARG A 34 5.93 17.67 11.50
N ALA A 35 5.20 16.63 11.11
CA ALA A 35 3.82 16.75 10.64
C ALA A 35 2.90 17.33 11.73
N THR A 36 3.03 16.84 12.96
CA THR A 36 2.27 17.36 14.11
C THR A 36 2.61 18.83 14.39
N ARG A 37 3.90 19.20 14.40
CA ARG A 37 4.33 20.59 14.61
C ARG A 37 3.74 21.52 13.56
N HIS A 38 3.82 21.16 12.29
CA HIS A 38 3.28 21.98 11.19
C HIS A 38 1.75 22.10 11.25
N ARG A 39 1.05 21.00 11.54
CA ARG A 39 -0.41 20.99 11.72
C ARG A 39 -0.84 21.89 12.88
N LEU A 40 -0.17 21.82 14.03
CA LEU A 40 -0.47 22.68 15.19
C LEU A 40 -0.20 24.16 14.91
N ALA A 41 0.73 24.47 14.00
CA ALA A 41 0.98 25.82 13.51
C ALA A 41 -0.04 26.30 12.45
N GLY A 42 -0.99 25.45 12.03
CA GLY A 42 -1.96 25.74 10.98
C GLY A 42 -1.43 25.59 9.55
N ASP A 43 -0.19 25.12 9.38
CA ASP A 43 0.45 24.91 8.08
C ASP A 43 0.28 23.46 7.60
N TRP A 44 -0.92 23.16 7.11
CA TRP A 44 -1.25 21.83 6.60
C TRP A 44 -0.42 21.44 5.37
N ARG A 45 0.09 22.40 4.59
CA ARG A 45 0.94 22.12 3.42
C ARG A 45 2.29 21.60 3.85
N ALA A 46 2.92 22.24 4.83
CA ALA A 46 4.17 21.74 5.39
C ALA A 46 3.97 20.42 6.16
N ALA A 47 2.80 20.21 6.78
CA ALA A 47 2.46 18.90 7.35
C ALA A 47 2.38 17.80 6.28
N CYS A 48 1.75 18.07 5.13
CA CYS A 48 1.73 17.17 3.97
C CYS A 48 3.15 16.88 3.46
N ALA A 49 3.97 17.91 3.27
CA ALA A 49 5.35 17.74 2.81
C ALA A 49 6.17 16.86 3.77
N ALA A 50 6.06 17.06 5.07
CA ALA A 50 6.75 16.26 6.09
C ALA A 50 6.38 14.76 6.06
N ALA A 51 5.20 14.42 5.55
CA ALA A 51 4.69 13.06 5.41
C ALA A 51 4.74 12.55 3.95
N SER A 52 5.49 13.23 3.07
CA SER A 52 5.64 12.90 1.64
C SER A 52 4.29 12.83 0.89
N VAL A 53 3.40 13.79 1.17
CA VAL A 53 2.11 13.97 0.50
C VAL A 53 2.19 15.17 -0.45
N GLU A 54 2.20 14.90 -1.74
CA GLU A 54 2.16 15.91 -2.80
C GLU A 54 0.74 16.44 -3.00
N ILE A 55 0.60 17.76 -3.10
CA ILE A 55 -0.69 18.41 -3.29
C ILE A 55 -0.93 18.58 -4.79
N GLY A 56 -1.95 17.89 -5.31
CA GLY A 56 -2.28 17.85 -6.73
C GLY A 56 -3.41 18.79 -7.16
N PHE A 57 -3.80 19.76 -6.34
CA PHE A 57 -4.86 20.72 -6.62
C PHE A 57 -4.57 22.07 -5.97
N ASP A 58 -5.18 23.14 -6.50
CA ASP A 58 -5.13 24.46 -5.89
C ASP A 58 -6.43 24.71 -5.09
N PRO A 59 -6.36 24.88 -3.76
CA PRO A 59 -7.53 25.25 -2.95
C PRO A 59 -8.21 26.54 -3.39
N ALA A 60 -7.47 27.53 -3.92
CA ALA A 60 -8.08 28.77 -4.40
C ALA A 60 -8.94 28.53 -5.64
N ALA A 61 -8.52 27.61 -6.51
CA ALA A 61 -9.29 27.20 -7.68
C ALA A 61 -10.59 26.44 -7.30
N LEU A 62 -10.67 25.80 -6.13
CA LEU A 62 -11.89 25.07 -5.71
C LEU A 62 -13.10 25.99 -5.61
N GLY A 63 -12.93 27.21 -5.08
CA GLY A 63 -14.03 28.17 -4.94
C GLY A 63 -14.64 28.55 -6.28
N SER A 64 -13.79 28.78 -7.29
CA SER A 64 -14.24 29.11 -8.65
C SER A 64 -14.93 27.95 -9.36
N ARG A 65 -14.52 26.70 -9.09
CA ARG A 65 -15.03 25.50 -9.79
C ARG A 65 -16.23 24.85 -9.12
N HIS A 66 -16.32 24.92 -7.80
CA HIS A 66 -17.27 24.16 -6.98
C HIS A 66 -18.00 25.02 -5.95
N GLY A 67 -17.77 26.32 -5.92
CA GLY A 67 -18.39 27.26 -4.99
C GLY A 67 -17.61 27.47 -3.69
N ALA A 68 -17.81 28.62 -3.07
CA ALA A 68 -17.11 29.03 -1.85
C ALA A 68 -17.33 28.06 -0.68
N ALA A 69 -18.55 27.58 -0.49
CA ALA A 69 -18.88 26.65 0.60
C ALA A 69 -18.09 25.33 0.53
N VAL A 70 -17.86 24.80 -0.68
CA VAL A 70 -17.02 23.60 -0.87
C VAL A 70 -15.56 23.91 -0.56
N ALA A 71 -15.03 25.04 -1.05
CA ALA A 71 -13.66 25.46 -0.78
C ALA A 71 -13.39 25.66 0.72
N ASP A 72 -14.33 26.28 1.43
CA ASP A 72 -14.26 26.49 2.88
C ASP A 72 -14.30 25.16 3.65
N ALA A 73 -15.20 24.24 3.27
CA ALA A 73 -15.31 22.93 3.89
C ALA A 73 -14.05 22.07 3.68
N VAL A 74 -13.48 22.08 2.47
CA VAL A 74 -12.21 21.40 2.18
C VAL A 74 -11.08 22.04 2.99
N THR A 75 -10.99 23.37 3.01
CA THR A 75 -9.95 24.09 3.76
C THR A 75 -10.04 23.81 5.25
N GLU A 76 -11.25 23.75 5.82
CA GLU A 76 -11.46 23.39 7.21
C GLU A 76 -11.01 21.97 7.50
N ASP A 77 -11.36 20.99 6.67
CA ASP A 77 -10.87 19.61 6.84
C ASP A 77 -9.34 19.52 6.75
N LEU A 78 -8.71 20.28 5.85
CA LEU A 78 -7.24 20.30 5.70
C LEU A 78 -6.52 20.89 6.93
N ARG A 79 -7.12 21.83 7.66
CA ARG A 79 -6.55 22.35 8.92
C ARG A 79 -6.41 21.27 10.00
N HIS A 80 -7.25 20.24 9.94
CA HIS A 80 -7.27 19.11 10.88
C HIS A 80 -6.69 17.83 10.28
N PHE A 81 -6.14 17.90 9.07
CA PHE A 81 -5.58 16.76 8.37
C PHE A 81 -4.24 16.32 8.99
N ALA A 82 -4.16 15.07 9.42
CA ALA A 82 -2.95 14.39 9.90
C ALA A 82 -2.45 13.41 8.83
N PRO A 83 -1.54 13.84 7.93
CA PRO A 83 -1.04 12.99 6.84
C PRO A 83 -0.16 11.83 7.32
N ASP A 84 0.55 12.00 8.44
CA ASP A 84 1.30 10.97 9.16
C ASP A 84 0.38 9.87 9.70
N LEU A 85 -0.77 10.26 10.27
CA LEU A 85 -1.80 9.32 10.72
C LEU A 85 -2.48 8.62 9.53
N LEU A 86 -2.80 9.34 8.46
CA LEU A 86 -3.31 8.74 7.23
C LEU A 86 -2.35 7.64 6.76
N ARG A 87 -1.06 7.97 6.61
CA ARG A 87 -0.02 7.02 6.20
C ARG A 87 0.07 5.81 7.13
N TRP A 88 -0.12 6.01 8.44
CA TRP A 88 -0.15 4.94 9.44
C TRP A 88 -1.21 3.87 9.11
N HIS A 89 -2.38 4.26 8.64
CA HIS A 89 -3.49 3.33 8.41
C HIS A 89 -3.61 2.81 6.98
N LEU A 90 -2.90 3.42 6.00
CA LEU A 90 -3.05 3.04 4.59
C LEU A 90 -2.77 1.55 4.33
N PRO A 91 -3.46 0.92 3.36
CA PRO A 91 -3.21 -0.47 2.98
C PRO A 91 -1.74 -0.74 2.61
N ARG A 92 -1.27 -1.95 2.90
CA ARG A 92 0.12 -2.38 2.66
C ARG A 92 0.16 -3.60 1.75
N VAL A 93 1.28 -3.78 1.06
CA VAL A 93 1.55 -5.05 0.37
C VAL A 93 1.90 -6.11 1.41
N HIS A 94 1.22 -7.25 1.39
CA HIS A 94 1.49 -8.40 2.27
C HIS A 94 2.47 -9.40 1.62
N GLY A 95 2.76 -10.53 2.29
CA GLY A 95 3.69 -11.55 1.77
C GLY A 95 5.17 -11.17 1.98
N GLY A 96 5.52 -10.71 3.18
CA GLY A 96 6.87 -10.27 3.54
C GLY A 96 7.23 -8.84 3.12
N ARG A 97 6.49 -8.24 2.18
CA ARG A 97 6.61 -6.82 1.82
C ARG A 97 5.95 -5.91 2.88
N THR A 98 6.27 -4.63 2.85
CA THR A 98 5.82 -3.66 3.87
C THR A 98 5.46 -2.27 3.31
N THR A 99 5.70 -2.04 2.02
CA THR A 99 5.38 -0.78 1.34
C THR A 99 3.87 -0.58 1.17
N LEU A 100 3.47 0.65 0.87
CA LEU A 100 2.09 1.02 0.51
C LEU A 100 1.59 0.13 -0.63
N ALA A 101 0.34 -0.32 -0.53
CA ALA A 101 -0.28 -1.05 -1.63
C ALA A 101 -0.34 -0.17 -2.88
N PRO A 102 0.06 -0.68 -4.06
CA PRO A 102 0.10 0.13 -5.27
C PRO A 102 -1.30 0.42 -5.82
N SER A 103 -1.41 1.46 -6.64
CA SER A 103 -2.62 1.82 -7.39
C SER A 103 -3.87 1.90 -6.51
N ARG A 104 -3.75 2.47 -5.31
CA ARG A 104 -4.90 2.72 -4.40
C ARG A 104 -5.41 4.12 -4.56
N ARG A 105 -6.72 4.28 -4.60
CA ARG A 105 -7.43 5.56 -4.48
C ARG A 105 -8.24 5.56 -3.20
N VAL A 106 -7.82 6.32 -2.20
CA VAL A 106 -8.47 6.35 -0.88
C VAL A 106 -9.34 7.59 -0.75
N LEU A 107 -10.66 7.41 -0.67
CA LEU A 107 -11.64 8.48 -0.60
C LEU A 107 -11.76 8.97 0.85
N LEU A 108 -11.34 10.20 1.13
CA LEU A 108 -11.31 10.74 2.48
C LEU A 108 -12.63 11.41 2.86
N ALA A 109 -13.14 12.28 1.99
CA ALA A 109 -14.35 13.04 2.23
C ALA A 109 -15.01 13.51 0.93
N SER A 110 -16.35 13.53 0.90
CA SER A 110 -17.13 14.10 -0.20
C SER A 110 -17.77 15.42 0.21
N TYR A 111 -17.81 16.39 -0.70
CA TYR A 111 -18.34 17.72 -0.46
C TYR A 111 -19.52 17.98 -1.39
N ALA A 112 -20.74 17.79 -0.88
CA ALA A 112 -21.95 18.06 -1.65
C ALA A 112 -22.20 19.58 -1.71
N PRO A 113 -22.29 20.18 -2.90
CA PRO A 113 -22.82 21.54 -3.01
C PRO A 113 -24.29 21.55 -2.55
N ASP A 114 -24.65 22.54 -1.75
CA ASP A 114 -26.04 22.88 -1.39
C ASP A 114 -26.90 21.78 -0.74
N GLY A 115 -26.29 20.90 0.07
CA GLY A 115 -27.03 19.86 0.80
C GLY A 115 -27.56 18.71 -0.07
N GLY A 116 -27.13 18.65 -1.33
CA GLY A 116 -27.41 17.55 -2.25
C GLY A 116 -26.78 16.22 -1.85
N PRO A 117 -26.94 15.17 -2.66
CA PRO A 117 -26.39 13.84 -2.37
C PRO A 117 -24.86 13.90 -2.24
N ARG A 118 -24.33 13.30 -1.16
CA ARG A 118 -22.88 13.23 -0.85
C ARG A 118 -22.07 12.36 -1.81
N ARG A 119 -22.72 11.75 -2.80
CA ARG A 119 -22.13 10.94 -3.87
C ARG A 119 -22.90 11.19 -5.15
N GLY A 120 -22.19 11.28 -6.27
CA GLY A 120 -22.80 11.51 -7.57
C GLY A 120 -21.84 12.20 -8.53
N ARG A 121 -22.23 12.24 -9.81
CA ARG A 121 -21.46 12.91 -10.86
C ARG A 121 -21.28 14.39 -10.49
N GLY A 122 -20.04 14.88 -10.53
CA GLY A 122 -19.73 16.29 -10.25
C GLY A 122 -19.52 16.64 -8.77
N VAL A 123 -19.74 15.71 -7.83
CA VAL A 123 -19.47 15.95 -6.39
C VAL A 123 -17.97 15.87 -6.12
N PRO A 124 -17.31 16.95 -5.66
CA PRO A 124 -15.89 16.91 -5.32
C PRO A 124 -15.59 15.95 -4.17
N VAL A 125 -14.55 15.15 -4.35
CA VAL A 125 -14.07 14.20 -3.34
C VAL A 125 -12.60 14.48 -3.05
N LEU A 126 -12.28 14.76 -1.79
CA LEU A 126 -10.92 14.76 -1.30
C LEU A 126 -10.44 13.31 -1.19
N HIS A 127 -9.37 12.97 -1.88
CA HIS A 127 -8.82 11.62 -1.92
C HIS A 127 -7.30 11.65 -2.04
N VAL A 128 -6.66 10.53 -1.65
CA VAL A 128 -5.24 10.29 -1.92
C VAL A 128 -5.04 9.13 -2.87
N THR A 129 -3.99 9.19 -3.68
CA THR A 129 -3.54 8.06 -4.49
C THR A 129 -2.16 7.57 -4.09
N THR A 130 -1.95 6.25 -4.10
CA THR A 130 -0.63 5.64 -3.96
C THR A 130 0.04 5.43 -5.32
N PHE A 131 1.35 5.25 -5.33
CA PHE A 131 2.09 5.01 -6.55
C PHE A 131 1.75 3.65 -7.19
N GLY A 132 1.91 3.53 -8.51
CA GLY A 132 1.44 2.35 -9.26
C GLY A 132 2.28 1.08 -9.12
N MET A 133 3.43 1.15 -8.44
CA MET A 133 4.39 0.04 -8.35
C MET A 133 4.75 -0.29 -6.91
N VAL A 134 4.93 -1.59 -6.62
CA VAL A 134 5.22 -2.10 -5.29
C VAL A 134 6.56 -1.62 -4.73
N ASP A 135 7.59 -1.65 -5.58
CA ASP A 135 8.95 -1.20 -5.26
C ASP A 135 9.13 0.29 -5.60
N GLY A 136 8.04 1.00 -5.90
CA GLY A 136 8.06 2.41 -6.24
C GLY A 136 8.10 3.34 -5.03
N PRO A 137 8.08 4.66 -5.28
CA PRO A 137 8.25 5.67 -4.25
C PRO A 137 7.03 5.70 -3.35
N GLN A 138 7.26 5.90 -2.05
CA GLN A 138 6.20 5.82 -1.04
C GLN A 138 5.48 7.16 -0.82
N ARG A 139 5.50 8.04 -1.84
CA ARG A 139 4.82 9.33 -1.85
C ARG A 139 3.33 9.16 -2.16
N LEU A 140 2.52 10.03 -1.56
CA LEU A 140 1.08 10.08 -1.80
C LEU A 140 0.76 11.33 -2.62
N ARG A 141 -0.31 11.29 -3.42
CA ARG A 141 -0.84 12.48 -4.07
C ARG A 141 -2.23 12.79 -3.53
N LEU A 142 -2.40 13.95 -2.91
CA LEU A 142 -3.68 14.46 -2.41
C LEU A 142 -4.38 15.26 -3.50
N GLN A 143 -5.63 14.93 -3.78
CA GLN A 143 -6.43 15.54 -4.84
C GLN A 143 -7.83 15.86 -4.33
N CYS A 144 -8.45 16.91 -4.86
CA CYS A 144 -9.85 17.23 -4.63
C CYS A 144 -10.51 17.50 -5.99
N ALA A 145 -11.32 16.55 -6.45
CA ALA A 145 -12.03 16.64 -7.72
C ALA A 145 -13.22 15.67 -7.72
N PRO A 146 -14.22 15.89 -8.59
CA PRO A 146 -15.24 14.88 -8.84
C PRO A 146 -14.63 13.58 -9.33
N LEU A 147 -15.12 12.46 -8.81
CA LEU A 147 -14.78 11.15 -9.34
C LEU A 147 -15.71 10.88 -10.51
N SER A 148 -15.15 10.52 -11.66
CA SER A 148 -15.93 9.83 -12.68
C SER A 148 -16.39 8.49 -12.08
N PRO A 149 -17.66 8.08 -12.30
CA PRO A 149 -18.12 6.75 -11.89
C PRO A 149 -17.14 5.72 -12.44
N ASP A 150 -16.73 4.80 -11.56
CA ASP A 150 -15.71 3.76 -11.74
C ASP A 150 -15.19 3.66 -13.16
N HIS A 151 -13.88 3.91 -13.34
CA HIS A 151 -13.23 3.57 -14.59
C HIS A 151 -13.59 2.13 -14.95
N THR A 152 -14.49 2.03 -15.91
CA THR A 152 -14.77 0.89 -16.73
C THR A 152 -13.44 0.43 -17.31
N VAL A 153 -13.31 -0.88 -17.45
CA VAL A 153 -12.33 -1.54 -18.30
C VAL A 153 -11.95 -0.62 -19.48
N GLY A 154 -10.67 -0.23 -19.58
CA GLY A 154 -10.17 0.72 -20.59
C GLY A 154 -9.41 1.95 -20.07
N SER A 155 -9.48 2.31 -18.78
CA SER A 155 -8.56 3.35 -18.26
C SER A 155 -7.14 2.79 -18.05
N ARG A 156 -6.12 3.54 -18.49
CA ARG A 156 -4.70 3.15 -18.53
C ARG A 156 -4.05 2.75 -17.17
N ILE A 157 -4.73 2.94 -16.03
CA ILE A 157 -4.33 2.46 -14.68
C ILE A 157 -5.60 1.98 -13.94
N ASP A 158 -5.66 0.69 -13.59
CA ASP A 158 -6.74 0.13 -12.76
C ASP A 158 -6.52 0.51 -11.28
N TRP A 159 -7.32 1.44 -10.77
CA TRP A 159 -7.27 1.90 -9.38
C TRP A 159 -8.16 1.04 -8.51
N THR A 160 -7.59 0.48 -7.43
CA THR A 160 -8.42 -0.09 -6.36
C THR A 160 -8.88 1.01 -5.41
N THR A 161 -10.19 1.29 -5.40
CA THR A 161 -10.79 2.30 -4.52
C THR A 161 -10.98 1.78 -3.09
N GLU A 162 -10.52 2.55 -2.11
CA GLU A 162 -10.77 2.36 -0.68
C GLU A 162 -11.65 3.51 -0.17
N ASP A 163 -12.85 3.19 0.29
CA ASP A 163 -13.81 4.21 0.69
C ASP A 163 -13.70 4.53 2.18
N TRP A 164 -12.99 5.60 2.51
CA TRP A 164 -12.76 6.03 3.90
C TRP A 164 -13.62 7.23 4.29
N THR A 165 -14.66 7.52 3.52
CA THR A 165 -15.58 8.64 3.83
C THR A 165 -16.29 8.46 5.17
N ALA A 166 -16.46 7.21 5.61
CA ALA A 166 -16.96 6.83 6.92
C ALA A 166 -15.85 6.59 7.97
N ALA A 167 -14.56 6.71 7.64
CA ALA A 167 -13.41 6.36 8.50
C ALA A 167 -12.48 7.56 8.76
N ARG A 168 -13.07 8.74 9.04
CA ARG A 168 -12.32 9.98 9.30
C ARG A 168 -11.30 9.88 10.42
N HIS A 169 -11.49 8.98 11.37
CA HIS A 169 -10.57 8.75 12.50
C HIS A 169 -9.16 8.28 12.10
N PHE A 170 -8.95 7.89 10.84
CA PHE A 170 -7.63 7.59 10.30
C PHE A 170 -6.85 8.79 9.79
N TRP A 171 -7.43 10.00 9.74
CA TRP A 171 -6.74 11.16 9.15
C TRP A 171 -7.19 12.52 9.71
N ASP A 172 -8.38 12.63 10.30
CA ASP A 172 -8.92 13.86 10.89
C ASP A 172 -8.69 13.84 12.40
N VAL A 173 -7.85 14.76 12.90
CA VAL A 173 -7.48 14.76 14.33
C VAL A 173 -8.67 14.96 15.27
N ARG A 174 -9.75 15.59 14.80
CA ARG A 174 -10.98 15.80 15.58
C ARG A 174 -11.76 14.51 15.81
N ARG A 175 -11.46 13.46 15.03
CA ARG A 175 -12.22 12.20 14.98
C ARG A 175 -11.42 11.00 15.50
N THR A 176 -10.15 11.20 15.87
CA THR A 176 -9.25 10.10 16.30
C THR A 176 -9.78 9.30 17.49
N ALA A 177 -10.51 9.94 18.41
CA ALA A 177 -11.15 9.29 19.55
C ALA A 177 -12.14 8.19 19.14
N GLU A 178 -12.70 8.22 17.92
CA GLU A 178 -13.58 7.16 17.43
C GLU A 178 -12.88 5.81 17.30
N LEU A 179 -11.54 5.77 17.16
CA LEU A 179 -10.78 4.51 17.14
C LEU A 179 -11.18 3.62 18.32
N ARG A 180 -11.39 4.20 19.51
CA ARG A 180 -11.83 3.45 20.69
C ARG A 180 -13.19 2.80 20.45
N SER A 181 -14.21 3.60 20.11
CA SER A 181 -15.58 3.09 19.90
C SER A 181 -15.73 2.17 18.68
N ARG A 182 -14.85 2.28 17.68
CA ARG A 182 -14.86 1.44 16.46
C ARG A 182 -14.32 0.05 16.74
N TYR A 183 -13.29 -0.04 17.60
CA TYR A 183 -12.57 -1.28 17.85
C TYR A 183 -12.86 -1.91 19.22
N GLY A 184 -13.67 -1.26 20.05
CA GLY A 184 -14.18 -1.85 21.29
C GLY A 184 -15.30 -1.03 21.93
N PRO A 185 -16.10 -1.66 22.81
CA PRO A 185 -17.06 -0.93 23.63
C PRO A 185 -16.36 0.02 24.63
N ALA A 186 -17.13 0.92 25.23
CA ALA A 186 -16.59 2.02 26.04
C ALA A 186 -15.85 1.54 27.30
N ASP A 187 -16.29 0.41 27.87
CA ASP A 187 -15.80 -0.18 29.13
C ASP A 187 -14.38 -0.76 28.99
N ARG A 188 -14.12 -1.56 27.95
CA ARG A 188 -12.78 -2.09 27.64
C ARG A 188 -12.62 -2.47 26.18
N LEU A 189 -11.38 -2.42 25.69
CA LEU A 189 -11.06 -2.98 24.38
C LEU A 189 -11.08 -4.52 24.45
N PRO A 190 -11.59 -5.23 23.42
CA PRO A 190 -11.47 -6.68 23.32
C PRO A 190 -10.01 -7.14 23.44
N PHE A 191 -9.79 -8.20 24.21
CA PHE A 191 -8.50 -8.78 24.59
C PHE A 191 -7.65 -7.96 25.55
N PHE A 192 -8.20 -6.89 26.13
CA PHE A 192 -7.53 -6.08 27.13
C PHE A 192 -8.41 -5.92 28.38
N ARG A 193 -7.75 -5.80 29.53
CA ARG A 193 -8.37 -5.30 30.76
C ARG A 193 -8.66 -3.79 30.63
N PRO A 194 -9.50 -3.21 31.50
CA PRO A 194 -9.80 -1.77 31.48
C PRO A 194 -8.56 -0.86 31.59
N ASP A 195 -7.48 -1.34 32.22
CA ASP A 195 -6.20 -0.63 32.33
C ASP A 195 -5.32 -0.70 31.07
N GLY A 196 -5.75 -1.45 30.05
CA GLY A 196 -5.03 -1.64 28.79
C GLY A 196 -4.02 -2.80 28.81
N THR A 197 -3.94 -3.58 29.89
CA THR A 197 -3.10 -4.79 29.92
C THR A 197 -3.75 -5.92 29.12
N PRO A 198 -2.99 -6.69 28.31
CA PRO A 198 -3.56 -7.83 27.59
C PRO A 198 -4.13 -8.90 28.52
N LEU A 199 -5.23 -9.52 28.11
CA LEU A 199 -5.77 -10.73 28.73
C LEU A 199 -4.88 -11.94 28.43
N GLY A 200 -4.76 -12.85 29.38
CA GLY A 200 -4.16 -14.18 29.19
C GLY A 200 -5.17 -15.19 28.64
N ASP A 201 -4.67 -16.32 28.13
CA ASP A 201 -5.51 -17.36 27.51
C ASP A 201 -6.61 -17.92 28.44
N GLY A 202 -6.34 -17.96 29.75
CA GLY A 202 -7.30 -18.42 30.76
C GLY A 202 -8.42 -17.42 31.10
N GLU A 203 -8.35 -16.19 30.58
CA GLU A 203 -9.34 -15.13 30.80
C GLU A 203 -10.32 -14.96 29.62
N LEU A 204 -10.12 -15.69 28.53
CA LEU A 204 -11.00 -15.63 27.36
C LEU A 204 -12.31 -16.39 27.60
N PRO A 205 -13.43 -15.97 26.98
CA PRO A 205 -14.72 -16.64 27.14
C PRO A 205 -14.69 -18.12 26.71
N THR A 206 -15.29 -18.97 27.54
CA THR A 206 -15.46 -20.40 27.26
C THR A 206 -16.84 -20.75 26.71
N ALA A 207 -17.78 -19.81 26.79
CA ALA A 207 -19.15 -19.86 26.27
C ALA A 207 -19.58 -18.44 25.82
N ASP A 208 -20.73 -18.33 25.17
CA ASP A 208 -21.30 -17.04 24.75
C ASP A 208 -21.52 -16.12 25.99
N PRO A 209 -20.85 -14.96 26.05
CA PRO A 209 -20.95 -14.04 27.18
C PRO A 209 -22.22 -13.19 27.17
N GLY A 210 -23.06 -13.31 26.13
CA GLY A 210 -24.35 -12.65 26.03
C GLY A 210 -24.28 -11.18 25.57
N PRO A 211 -25.45 -10.52 25.44
CA PRO A 211 -25.55 -9.20 24.81
C PRO A 211 -24.97 -8.06 25.65
N ALA A 212 -24.81 -8.24 26.96
CA ALA A 212 -24.29 -7.21 27.87
C ALA A 212 -22.75 -7.04 27.77
N ASP A 213 -22.00 -8.10 27.49
CA ASP A 213 -20.54 -8.05 27.37
C ASP A 213 -20.12 -7.98 25.89
N ALA A 214 -20.11 -6.76 25.35
CA ALA A 214 -19.76 -6.54 23.95
C ALA A 214 -18.29 -6.90 23.64
N ALA A 215 -17.36 -6.67 24.57
CA ALA A 215 -15.95 -7.01 24.38
C ALA A 215 -15.75 -8.53 24.40
N GLY A 216 -16.41 -9.21 25.34
CA GLY A 216 -16.46 -10.66 25.42
C GLY A 216 -17.03 -11.30 24.15
N ARG A 217 -18.05 -10.72 23.50
CA ARG A 217 -18.57 -11.29 22.24
C ARG A 217 -17.56 -11.24 21.10
N VAL A 218 -16.77 -10.18 21.00
CA VAL A 218 -15.66 -10.09 20.03
C VAL A 218 -14.61 -11.16 20.33
N GLU A 219 -14.26 -11.34 21.62
CA GLU A 219 -13.33 -12.38 22.07
C GLU A 219 -13.87 -13.79 21.77
N TRP A 220 -15.15 -14.01 22.02
CA TRP A 220 -15.84 -15.27 21.77
C TRP A 220 -15.86 -15.63 20.29
N ALA A 221 -16.20 -14.68 19.41
CA ALA A 221 -16.14 -14.88 17.97
C ALA A 221 -14.72 -15.26 17.50
N ALA A 222 -13.68 -14.63 18.05
CA ALA A 222 -12.30 -14.98 17.74
C ALA A 222 -11.89 -16.36 18.29
N VAL A 223 -12.39 -16.76 19.46
CA VAL A 223 -12.20 -18.09 20.04
C VAL A 223 -12.83 -19.16 19.16
N LEU A 224 -14.08 -18.97 18.72
CA LEU A 224 -14.77 -19.86 17.78
C LEU A 224 -14.00 -19.99 16.46
N ALA A 225 -13.60 -18.86 15.86
CA ALA A 225 -12.81 -18.86 14.64
C ALA A 225 -11.48 -19.62 14.79
N ALA A 226 -10.81 -19.50 15.94
CA ALA A 226 -9.55 -20.20 16.21
C ALA A 226 -9.72 -21.72 16.43
N ARG A 227 -10.92 -22.18 16.81
CA ARG A 227 -11.27 -23.61 16.91
C ARG A 227 -11.66 -24.22 15.56
N GLY A 228 -11.88 -23.40 14.54
CA GLY A 228 -12.40 -23.82 13.24
C GLY A 228 -13.92 -23.68 13.10
N ASP A 229 -14.61 -23.23 14.15
CA ASP A 229 -16.07 -23.02 14.21
C ASP A 229 -16.44 -21.67 13.55
N PHE A 230 -16.09 -21.53 12.27
CA PHE A 230 -16.10 -20.24 11.59
C PHE A 230 -17.53 -19.74 11.26
N ILE A 231 -18.48 -20.66 11.06
CA ILE A 231 -19.90 -20.31 10.87
C ILE A 231 -20.46 -19.72 12.15
N GLU A 232 -20.17 -20.35 13.28
CA GLU A 232 -20.56 -19.93 14.62
C GLU A 232 -19.92 -18.58 14.98
N ALA A 233 -18.66 -18.35 14.60
CA ALA A 233 -17.98 -17.08 14.79
C ALA A 233 -18.69 -15.91 14.07
N PHE A 234 -19.14 -16.13 12.84
CA PHE A 234 -19.94 -15.15 12.08
C PHE A 234 -21.30 -14.93 12.73
N ALA A 235 -22.00 -16.01 13.13
CA ALA A 235 -23.29 -15.93 13.78
C ALA A 235 -23.22 -15.15 15.11
N ALA A 236 -22.21 -15.42 15.95
CA ALA A 236 -21.95 -14.70 17.20
C ALA A 236 -21.67 -13.19 16.97
N SER A 237 -21.22 -12.83 15.77
CA SER A 237 -20.96 -11.45 15.35
C SER A 237 -22.16 -10.79 14.64
N GLY A 238 -23.34 -11.43 14.65
CA GLY A 238 -24.53 -10.93 13.99
C GLY A 238 -24.46 -11.00 12.46
N THR A 239 -23.71 -11.95 11.92
CA THR A 239 -23.56 -12.16 10.48
C THR A 239 -24.00 -13.58 10.10
N ALA A 240 -24.95 -13.69 9.17
CA ALA A 240 -25.41 -14.95 8.62
C ALA A 240 -24.64 -15.27 7.33
N LEU A 241 -24.00 -16.44 7.29
CA LEU A 241 -23.35 -16.97 6.09
C LEU A 241 -24.35 -17.81 5.29
N ASP A 242 -24.55 -17.44 4.04
CA ASP A 242 -25.29 -18.19 3.04
C ASP A 242 -24.29 -18.69 1.99
N LEU A 243 -23.85 -19.95 2.16
CA LEU A 243 -22.84 -20.57 1.32
C LEU A 243 -23.43 -21.43 0.21
N GLU A 244 -24.70 -21.19 -0.16
CA GLU A 244 -25.27 -21.81 -1.36
C GLU A 244 -24.43 -21.43 -2.60
N VAL A 245 -24.00 -22.45 -3.33
CA VAL A 245 -23.08 -22.30 -4.47
C VAL A 245 -23.89 -21.89 -5.70
N PRO A 246 -23.58 -20.76 -6.36
CA PRO A 246 -24.23 -20.37 -7.60
C PRO A 246 -23.99 -21.39 -8.72
N GLU A 247 -24.97 -21.56 -9.62
CA GLU A 247 -24.95 -22.61 -10.67
C GLU A 247 -23.69 -22.60 -11.54
N ARG A 248 -23.11 -21.43 -11.84
CA ARG A 248 -21.91 -21.30 -12.69
C ARG A 248 -20.61 -21.22 -11.90
N SER A 249 -20.65 -21.48 -10.60
CA SER A 249 -19.49 -21.35 -9.72
C SER A 249 -18.71 -22.66 -9.61
N VAL A 250 -17.40 -22.61 -9.84
CA VAL A 250 -16.46 -23.71 -9.55
C VAL A 250 -16.07 -23.79 -8.06
N ASN A 251 -16.94 -23.28 -7.18
CA ASN A 251 -16.70 -23.21 -5.73
C ASN A 251 -17.48 -24.28 -4.99
N SER A 252 -17.09 -24.58 -3.76
CA SER A 252 -17.87 -25.42 -2.85
C SER A 252 -18.08 -24.63 -1.55
N PRO A 253 -19.09 -24.97 -0.73
CA PRO A 253 -19.29 -24.31 0.55
C PRO A 253 -18.05 -24.40 1.46
N GLU A 254 -17.38 -25.57 1.49
CA GLU A 254 -16.17 -25.80 2.29
C GLU A 254 -15.01 -24.93 1.81
N ARG A 255 -14.85 -24.80 0.49
CA ARG A 255 -13.79 -23.99 -0.11
C ARG A 255 -14.04 -22.49 0.09
N ALA A 256 -15.29 -22.06 0.00
CA ALA A 256 -15.68 -20.69 0.31
C ALA A 256 -15.40 -20.34 1.77
N LEU A 257 -15.77 -21.25 2.70
CA LEU A 257 -15.49 -21.10 4.12
C LEU A 257 -13.98 -21.04 4.41
N ALA A 258 -13.20 -21.93 3.78
CA ALA A 258 -11.74 -21.94 3.89
C ALA A 258 -11.11 -20.63 3.36
N ALA A 259 -11.62 -20.09 2.25
CA ALA A 259 -11.16 -18.81 1.71
C ALA A 259 -11.43 -17.64 2.66
N LEU A 260 -12.63 -17.56 3.23
CA LEU A 260 -12.99 -16.53 4.21
C LEU A 260 -12.17 -16.63 5.51
N ALA A 261 -11.85 -17.85 5.94
CA ALA A 261 -10.99 -18.09 7.11
C ALA A 261 -9.52 -17.75 6.83
N ALA A 262 -9.02 -18.09 5.65
CA ALA A 262 -7.63 -17.84 5.26
C ALA A 262 -7.34 -16.35 4.97
N SER A 263 -8.35 -15.55 4.63
CA SER A 263 -8.20 -14.14 4.28
C SER A 263 -7.94 -13.21 5.49
N GLY A 264 -8.01 -13.74 6.72
CA GLY A 264 -7.80 -12.95 7.94
C GLY A 264 -8.98 -12.03 8.29
N THR A 265 -10.18 -12.36 7.80
CA THR A 265 -11.43 -11.62 8.11
C THR A 265 -11.70 -11.65 9.61
N ASP A 266 -11.97 -10.50 10.20
CA ASP A 266 -12.50 -10.37 11.56
C ASP A 266 -14.04 -10.29 11.50
N PRO A 267 -14.77 -11.36 11.86
CA PRO A 267 -16.24 -11.40 11.74
C PRO A 267 -16.92 -10.32 12.58
N ALA A 268 -16.32 -9.95 13.71
CA ALA A 268 -16.88 -8.98 14.66
C ALA A 268 -16.91 -7.55 14.11
N ARG A 269 -16.17 -7.27 13.03
CA ARG A 269 -16.08 -5.94 12.41
C ARG A 269 -17.14 -5.69 11.34
N LEU A 270 -17.57 -6.74 10.64
CA LEU A 270 -18.33 -6.61 9.39
C LEU A 270 -19.65 -5.87 9.59
N LEU A 271 -20.49 -6.32 10.53
CA LEU A 271 -21.83 -5.75 10.72
C LEU A 271 -21.79 -4.26 11.08
N SER A 272 -20.94 -3.89 12.05
CA SER A 272 -20.86 -2.51 12.54
C SER A 272 -20.33 -1.57 11.46
N GLU A 273 -19.29 -1.94 10.73
CA GLU A 273 -18.72 -1.08 9.70
C GLU A 273 -19.59 -1.01 8.44
N VAL A 274 -20.24 -2.11 8.05
CA VAL A 274 -21.21 -2.08 6.94
C VAL A 274 -22.39 -1.16 7.28
N ARG A 275 -22.88 -1.16 8.52
CA ARG A 275 -23.92 -0.20 8.98
C ARG A 275 -23.43 1.25 8.92
N LEU A 276 -22.19 1.52 9.35
CA LEU A 276 -21.61 2.87 9.29
C LEU A 276 -21.41 3.36 7.84
N LEU A 277 -20.96 2.47 6.95
CA LEU A 277 -20.86 2.75 5.51
C LEU A 277 -22.23 3.03 4.88
N ALA A 278 -23.24 2.22 5.22
CA ALA A 278 -24.60 2.44 4.75
C ALA A 278 -25.18 3.77 5.25
N ALA A 279 -24.96 4.12 6.53
CA ALA A 279 -25.35 5.40 7.10
C ALA A 279 -24.60 6.59 6.45
N ALA A 280 -23.38 6.36 5.97
CA ALA A 280 -22.62 7.33 5.19
C ALA A 280 -23.04 7.41 3.70
N GLY A 281 -24.06 6.65 3.29
CA GLY A 281 -24.60 6.66 1.93
C GLY A 281 -23.82 5.81 0.92
N ALA A 282 -22.98 4.87 1.36
CA ALA A 282 -22.25 3.95 0.48
C ALA A 282 -23.13 2.80 -0.07
N GLY A 283 -24.41 2.76 0.30
CA GLY A 283 -25.35 1.71 -0.09
C GLY A 283 -25.47 0.59 0.94
N LYS A 284 -26.31 -0.41 0.63
CA LYS A 284 -26.61 -1.54 1.53
C LYS A 284 -25.94 -2.86 1.11
N ARG A 285 -25.21 -2.85 -0.01
CA ARG A 285 -24.61 -4.04 -0.62
C ARG A 285 -23.13 -3.76 -0.92
N PHE A 286 -22.25 -4.68 -0.54
CA PHE A 286 -20.81 -4.54 -0.73
C PHE A 286 -20.21 -5.83 -1.29
N ARG A 287 -19.27 -5.72 -2.22
CA ARG A 287 -18.51 -6.87 -2.73
C ARG A 287 -17.24 -7.09 -1.92
N TYR A 288 -16.94 -8.35 -1.61
CA TYR A 288 -15.72 -8.78 -0.95
C TYR A 288 -15.16 -10.01 -1.65
N VAL A 289 -13.84 -10.01 -1.86
CA VAL A 289 -13.13 -11.03 -2.64
C VAL A 289 -12.00 -11.57 -1.76
N PRO A 290 -12.27 -12.57 -0.90
CA PRO A 290 -11.26 -13.14 0.00
C PRO A 290 -10.11 -13.83 -0.76
N ASP A 291 -10.39 -14.43 -1.92
CA ASP A 291 -9.38 -14.94 -2.85
C ASP A 291 -9.88 -14.85 -4.30
N TRP A 292 -9.03 -15.21 -5.27
CA TRP A 292 -9.36 -15.11 -6.70
C TRP A 292 -10.51 -16.04 -7.16
N ARG A 293 -10.88 -17.05 -6.37
CA ARG A 293 -11.91 -18.03 -6.68
C ARG A 293 -13.18 -17.89 -5.84
N CYS A 294 -13.18 -17.06 -4.81
CA CYS A 294 -14.28 -16.86 -3.88
C CYS A 294 -14.67 -15.38 -3.88
N ARG A 295 -15.95 -15.13 -4.18
CA ARG A 295 -16.54 -13.80 -4.30
C ARG A 295 -17.82 -13.80 -3.47
N VAL A 296 -17.96 -12.83 -2.59
CA VAL A 296 -19.14 -12.70 -1.75
C VAL A 296 -19.73 -11.29 -1.82
N ILE A 297 -21.04 -11.22 -1.61
CA ILE A 297 -21.75 -9.97 -1.41
C ILE A 297 -22.25 -9.94 0.03
N LEU A 298 -21.98 -8.83 0.71
CA LEU A 298 -22.51 -8.51 2.03
C LEU A 298 -23.74 -7.62 1.84
N GLU A 299 -24.87 -7.98 2.44
CA GLU A 299 -26.15 -7.30 2.26
C GLU A 299 -26.77 -6.98 3.62
N LEU A 300 -27.03 -5.70 3.88
CA LEU A 300 -27.89 -5.30 4.98
C LEU A 300 -29.35 -5.58 4.60
N PRO A 301 -30.10 -6.33 5.42
CA PRO A 301 -31.49 -6.58 5.14
C PRO A 301 -32.29 -5.27 5.09
N GLY A 302 -33.24 -5.21 4.15
CA GLY A 302 -34.12 -4.07 4.02
C GLY A 302 -35.11 -4.00 5.17
N THR A 303 -35.32 -2.80 5.70
CA THR A 303 -36.53 -2.43 6.44
C THR A 303 -37.57 -1.87 5.47
N PRO A 304 -38.88 -1.99 5.76
CA PRO A 304 -39.93 -1.35 4.98
C PRO A 304 -39.65 0.14 4.74
N ALA A 305 -40.07 0.65 3.58
CA ALA A 305 -39.76 2.02 3.15
C ALA A 305 -40.10 3.05 4.25
N GLY A 306 -39.11 3.85 4.66
CA GLY A 306 -39.26 4.89 5.69
C GLY A 306 -38.71 4.54 7.08
N GLN A 307 -38.32 3.28 7.35
CA GLN A 307 -37.61 2.90 8.57
C GLN A 307 -36.13 2.62 8.27
N GLY A 308 -35.21 3.15 9.09
CA GLY A 308 -33.78 2.79 9.02
C GLY A 308 -33.56 1.29 9.23
N PRO A 309 -32.37 0.74 8.90
CA PRO A 309 -32.10 -0.70 9.01
C PRO A 309 -32.42 -1.22 10.41
N ASP A 310 -33.15 -2.35 10.50
CA ASP A 310 -33.52 -2.98 11.76
C ASP A 310 -32.25 -3.44 12.47
N PRO A 311 -31.92 -2.90 13.66
CA PRO A 311 -30.71 -3.25 14.37
C PRO A 311 -30.66 -4.72 14.82
N ALA A 312 -31.80 -5.42 14.84
CA ALA A 312 -31.89 -6.83 15.21
C ALA A 312 -31.59 -7.80 14.06
N LEU A 313 -31.63 -7.34 12.80
CA LEU A 313 -31.41 -8.24 11.66
C LEU A 313 -29.90 -8.43 11.37
N PRO A 314 -29.47 -9.67 11.08
CA PRO A 314 -28.07 -9.98 10.81
C PRO A 314 -27.63 -9.49 9.43
N LEU A 315 -26.35 -9.19 9.30
CA LEU A 315 -25.71 -8.99 7.99
C LEU A 315 -25.75 -10.32 7.22
N ARG A 316 -26.18 -10.31 5.97
CA ARG A 316 -26.12 -11.52 5.13
C ARG A 316 -24.85 -11.49 4.28
N VAL A 317 -24.11 -12.60 4.25
CA VAL A 317 -22.96 -12.79 3.38
C VAL A 317 -23.23 -13.99 2.50
N ARG A 318 -23.31 -13.77 1.19
CA ARG A 318 -23.62 -14.83 0.22
C ARG A 318 -22.58 -14.93 -0.88
N LEU A 319 -22.42 -16.12 -1.44
CA LEU A 319 -21.60 -16.32 -2.63
C LEU A 319 -22.20 -15.55 -3.82
N ALA A 320 -21.32 -15.08 -4.70
CA ALA A 320 -21.71 -14.28 -5.86
C ALA A 320 -20.92 -14.64 -7.11
N GLU A 321 -21.60 -14.55 -8.25
CA GLU A 321 -21.02 -14.68 -9.57
C GLU A 321 -20.41 -13.35 -10.04
N PRO A 322 -19.44 -13.36 -10.99
CA PRO A 322 -18.79 -12.14 -11.47
C PRO A 322 -19.76 -11.05 -11.94
N ASP A 323 -20.82 -11.41 -12.66
CA ASP A 323 -21.79 -10.43 -13.17
C ASP A 323 -22.62 -9.76 -12.06
N GLN A 324 -22.85 -10.47 -10.94
CA GLN A 324 -23.56 -9.92 -9.79
C GLN A 324 -22.74 -8.89 -9.00
N LEU A 325 -21.42 -8.82 -9.24
CA LEU A 325 -20.54 -7.85 -8.61
C LEU A 325 -20.48 -6.51 -9.37
N ARG A 326 -20.98 -6.46 -10.61
CA ARG A 326 -20.94 -5.23 -11.43
C ARG A 326 -21.73 -4.13 -10.73
N GLY A 327 -21.12 -2.95 -10.61
CA GLY A 327 -21.72 -1.79 -9.92
C GLY A 327 -21.87 -1.92 -8.40
N VAL A 328 -21.43 -3.03 -7.79
CA VAL A 328 -21.46 -3.20 -6.34
C VAL A 328 -20.15 -2.64 -5.74
N PRO A 329 -20.21 -1.68 -4.80
CA PRO A 329 -19.02 -1.08 -4.23
C PRO A 329 -18.19 -2.10 -3.45
N ARG A 330 -16.87 -2.00 -3.53
CA ARG A 330 -15.96 -2.88 -2.77
C ARG A 330 -16.05 -2.54 -1.28
N LEU A 331 -16.06 -3.58 -0.45
CA LEU A 331 -15.92 -3.42 1.00
C LEU A 331 -14.49 -2.92 1.33
N PRO A 332 -14.33 -1.75 1.98
CA PRO A 332 -13.02 -1.22 2.34
C PRO A 332 -12.23 -2.17 3.26
N GLU A 333 -10.91 -2.16 3.14
CA GLU A 333 -10.03 -3.10 3.89
C GLU A 333 -10.20 -2.99 5.41
N TYR A 334 -10.34 -1.77 5.94
CA TYR A 334 -10.51 -1.54 7.37
C TYR A 334 -11.81 -2.14 7.94
N ALA A 335 -12.80 -2.44 7.10
CA ALA A 335 -14.10 -2.93 7.53
C ALA A 335 -14.09 -4.43 7.86
N TRP A 336 -13.10 -5.17 7.37
CA TRP A 336 -12.98 -6.61 7.59
C TRP A 336 -11.62 -7.03 8.15
N HIS A 337 -10.61 -6.16 8.08
CA HIS A 337 -9.29 -6.43 8.67
C HIS A 337 -9.21 -5.91 10.11
N PRO A 338 -8.70 -6.70 11.07
CA PRO A 338 -8.49 -6.23 12.45
C PRO A 338 -7.43 -5.12 12.49
N LEU A 339 -7.51 -4.20 13.48
CA LEU A 339 -6.49 -3.16 13.64
C LEU A 339 -5.14 -3.80 14.01
N PRO A 340 -4.10 -3.68 13.16
CA PRO A 340 -2.82 -4.33 13.42
C PRO A 340 -2.17 -3.90 14.74
N ASP A 341 -2.46 -2.67 15.19
CA ASP A 341 -1.91 -2.11 16.44
C ASP A 341 -2.36 -2.91 17.66
N LEU A 342 -3.65 -3.21 17.78
CA LEU A 342 -4.18 -4.04 18.87
C LEU A 342 -3.62 -5.46 18.82
N GLN A 343 -3.43 -6.00 17.61
CA GLN A 343 -2.86 -7.33 17.40
C GLN A 343 -1.40 -7.43 17.85
N LEU A 344 -0.59 -6.42 17.55
CA LEU A 344 0.81 -6.35 17.97
C LEU A 344 0.95 -6.10 19.48
N LEU A 345 0.12 -5.22 20.05
CA LEU A 345 0.12 -4.91 21.48
C LEU A 345 -0.25 -6.12 22.34
N ARG A 346 -1.36 -6.77 22.00
CA ARG A 346 -1.86 -7.97 22.68
C ARG A 346 -0.81 -9.07 22.77
N THR A 347 -0.02 -9.21 21.72
CA THR A 347 1.01 -10.26 21.62
C THR A 347 2.39 -9.80 22.12
N GLY A 348 2.47 -8.65 22.78
CA GLY A 348 3.70 -8.12 23.37
C GLY A 348 4.78 -7.74 22.35
N ARG A 349 4.43 -7.58 21.07
CA ARG A 349 5.39 -7.27 20.00
C ARG A 349 5.72 -5.78 19.91
N ILE A 350 4.84 -4.93 20.43
CA ILE A 350 5.02 -3.48 20.52
C ILE A 350 4.43 -3.00 21.85
N ALA A 351 4.91 -1.87 22.36
CA ALA A 351 4.35 -1.19 23.52
C ALA A 351 3.50 0.02 23.07
N PRO A 352 2.51 0.48 23.86
CA PRO A 352 1.71 1.66 23.52
C PRO A 352 2.54 2.92 23.22
N SER A 353 3.70 3.07 23.86
CA SER A 353 4.61 4.20 23.64
C SER A 353 5.24 4.25 22.24
N ALA A 354 5.30 3.10 21.55
CA ALA A 354 5.87 2.96 20.21
C ALA A 354 4.83 3.09 19.08
N LEU A 355 3.55 3.26 19.42
CA LEU A 355 2.50 3.58 18.45
C LEU A 355 2.48 5.09 18.13
N HIS A 356 1.73 5.45 17.10
CA HIS A 356 1.42 6.83 16.77
C HIS A 356 0.73 7.53 17.96
N PRO A 357 1.13 8.76 18.37
CA PRO A 357 0.58 9.45 19.53
C PRO A 357 -0.94 9.58 19.55
N LEU A 358 -1.55 9.94 18.40
CA LEU A 358 -3.01 10.00 18.26
C LEU A 358 -3.71 8.63 18.43
N VAL A 359 -3.05 7.54 18.01
CA VAL A 359 -3.58 6.17 18.18
C VAL A 359 -3.48 5.75 19.64
N THR A 360 -2.34 6.00 20.29
CA THR A 360 -2.16 5.72 21.72
C THR A 360 -3.13 6.51 22.57
N ALA A 361 -3.30 7.81 22.29
CA ALA A 361 -4.24 8.66 23.03
C ALA A 361 -5.69 8.16 22.91
N ALA A 362 -6.09 7.65 21.75
CA ALA A 362 -7.43 7.11 21.54
C ALA A 362 -7.64 5.75 22.22
N LEU A 363 -6.70 4.81 22.03
CA LEU A 363 -6.87 3.42 22.49
C LEU A 363 -6.44 3.21 23.95
N PHE A 364 -5.37 3.88 24.39
CA PHE A 364 -4.72 3.68 25.70
C PHE A 364 -4.41 5.02 26.39
N PRO A 365 -5.42 5.84 26.72
CA PRO A 365 -5.22 7.19 27.27
C PRO A 365 -4.42 7.22 28.59
N GLY A 366 -4.40 6.12 29.36
CA GLY A 366 -3.64 6.01 30.61
C GLY A 366 -2.17 5.60 30.46
N SER A 367 -1.69 5.33 29.23
CA SER A 367 -0.34 4.75 29.01
C SER A 367 0.82 5.76 28.97
N GLY A 368 0.54 7.05 29.20
CA GLY A 368 1.52 8.12 29.10
C GLY A 368 1.79 8.57 27.66
N PRO A 369 2.71 9.53 27.45
CA PRO A 369 2.97 10.08 26.12
C PRO A 369 3.69 9.06 25.23
N ALA A 370 3.09 8.73 24.09
CA ALA A 370 3.79 7.98 23.05
C ALA A 370 4.70 8.90 22.25
N GLN A 371 5.82 8.33 21.79
CA GLN A 371 6.83 9.03 20.99
C GLN A 371 6.82 8.56 19.52
N GLY A 372 6.13 7.45 19.24
CA GLY A 372 6.21 6.78 17.95
C GLY A 372 7.31 5.71 17.94
N PRO A 373 7.57 5.11 16.77
CA PRO A 373 8.54 4.03 16.65
C PRO A 373 9.97 4.50 16.95
N PRO A 374 10.83 3.61 17.48
CA PRO A 374 12.21 3.96 17.78
C PRO A 374 13.00 4.36 16.52
N GLY A 375 13.88 5.34 16.69
CA GLY A 375 14.80 5.78 15.65
C GLY A 375 15.87 4.73 15.27
N PRO A 376 16.73 5.05 14.30
CA PRO A 376 17.86 4.21 13.93
C PRO A 376 18.80 3.99 15.12
N ALA A 377 19.24 2.75 15.29
CA ALA A 377 20.23 2.39 16.29
C ALA A 377 21.63 2.50 15.66
N ALA A 378 22.59 3.00 16.43
CA ALA A 378 23.99 3.02 16.00
C ALA A 378 24.50 1.60 15.73
N PRO A 379 25.33 1.39 14.69
CA PRO A 379 25.89 0.08 14.37
C PRO A 379 26.72 -0.44 15.55
N GLN A 380 26.57 -1.72 15.84
CA GLN A 380 27.28 -2.39 16.95
C GLN A 380 28.35 -3.31 16.40
N PRO A 381 29.49 -3.46 17.08
CA PRO A 381 30.53 -4.39 16.64
C PRO A 381 30.03 -5.85 16.62
N VAL A 382 30.46 -6.60 15.62
CA VAL A 382 30.01 -7.97 15.36
C VAL A 382 31.19 -8.93 15.37
N ARG A 383 31.08 -10.00 16.18
CA ARG A 383 32.12 -11.03 16.25
C ARG A 383 32.02 -12.00 15.08
N VAL A 384 33.13 -12.18 14.36
CA VAL A 384 33.28 -13.09 13.23
C VAL A 384 34.39 -14.09 13.52
N ARG A 385 34.14 -15.36 13.22
CA ARG A 385 35.17 -16.41 13.30
C ARG A 385 36.02 -16.36 12.04
N CYS A 386 37.31 -16.06 12.17
CA CYS A 386 38.25 -15.95 11.06
C CYS A 386 39.48 -16.82 11.34
N THR A 387 39.74 -17.82 10.49
CA THR A 387 40.91 -18.73 10.60
C THR A 387 41.20 -19.25 12.02
N GLY A 388 40.17 -19.58 12.79
CA GLY A 388 40.38 -20.08 14.16
C GLY A 388 40.61 -18.99 15.23
N VAL A 389 40.46 -17.70 14.91
CA VAL A 389 40.41 -16.57 15.87
C VAL A 389 39.07 -15.82 15.79
N TRP A 390 38.67 -15.11 16.84
CA TRP A 390 37.49 -14.24 16.83
C TRP A 390 37.92 -12.81 16.56
N HIS A 391 37.41 -12.22 15.49
CA HIS A 391 37.62 -10.82 15.13
C HIS A 391 36.35 -10.03 15.36
N GLU A 392 36.51 -8.75 15.67
CA GLU A 392 35.41 -7.80 15.80
C GLU A 392 35.36 -6.94 14.53
N VAL A 393 34.27 -7.06 13.80
CA VAL A 393 33.99 -6.33 12.56
C VAL A 393 32.98 -5.24 12.90
N ARG A 394 33.20 -4.01 12.45
CA ARG A 394 32.29 -2.89 12.75
C ARG A 394 32.19 -1.93 11.57
N SER A 395 31.02 -1.36 11.36
CA SER A 395 30.87 -0.21 10.44
C SER A 395 31.48 1.02 11.10
N ARG A 396 32.56 1.56 10.52
CA ARG A 396 33.25 2.76 11.04
C ARG A 396 33.82 3.56 9.89
N GLY A 397 33.58 4.88 9.91
CA GLY A 397 34.15 5.80 8.91
C GLY A 397 33.67 5.51 7.48
N GLY A 398 32.47 4.94 7.31
CA GLY A 398 31.93 4.61 6.00
C GLY A 398 32.53 3.35 5.37
N VAL A 399 33.20 2.50 6.14
CA VAL A 399 33.66 1.18 5.69
C VAL A 399 33.34 0.11 6.73
N LEU A 400 33.13 -1.13 6.26
CA LEU A 400 33.11 -2.28 7.15
C LEU A 400 34.54 -2.65 7.56
N ASP A 401 34.96 -2.13 8.71
CA ASP A 401 36.29 -2.34 9.28
C ASP A 401 36.48 -3.80 9.68
N VAL A 402 37.52 -4.42 9.12
CA VAL A 402 37.96 -5.79 9.42
C VAL A 402 39.40 -5.73 9.91
N PRO A 403 39.74 -6.33 11.07
CA PRO A 403 41.05 -6.14 11.69
C PRO A 403 42.14 -6.98 11.01
N HIS A 404 42.54 -6.57 9.80
CA HIS A 404 43.54 -7.22 8.96
C HIS A 404 44.45 -6.18 8.29
N THR A 405 45.72 -6.54 8.11
CA THR A 405 46.71 -5.70 7.42
C THR A 405 46.40 -5.57 5.93
N ALA A 406 46.84 -4.49 5.28
CA ALA A 406 46.64 -4.29 3.84
C ALA A 406 47.21 -5.46 3.00
N GLN A 407 48.33 -6.05 3.41
CA GLN A 407 48.94 -7.19 2.73
C GLN A 407 48.07 -8.45 2.81
N GLU A 408 47.49 -8.73 3.98
CA GLU A 408 46.52 -9.84 4.13
C GLU A 408 45.29 -9.60 3.27
N GLN A 409 44.78 -8.37 3.25
CA GLN A 409 43.63 -8.02 2.41
C GLN A 409 43.93 -8.18 0.92
N GLN A 410 45.12 -7.81 0.47
CA GLN A 410 45.56 -7.98 -0.91
C GLN A 410 45.72 -9.45 -1.27
N ARG A 411 46.32 -10.26 -0.39
CA ARG A 411 46.48 -11.71 -0.57
C ARG A 411 45.13 -12.40 -0.77
N GLU A 412 44.15 -12.09 0.08
CA GLU A 412 42.81 -12.69 -0.01
C GLU A 412 42.04 -12.21 -1.24
N SER A 413 42.20 -10.93 -1.60
CA SER A 413 41.63 -10.38 -2.84
C SER A 413 42.19 -11.07 -4.09
N ALA A 414 43.50 -11.36 -4.09
CA ALA A 414 44.16 -12.09 -5.16
C ALA A 414 43.70 -13.56 -5.20
N LEU A 415 43.65 -14.24 -4.05
CA LEU A 415 43.16 -15.62 -3.95
C LEU A 415 41.78 -15.76 -4.59
N ARG A 416 40.89 -14.81 -4.29
CA ARG A 416 39.55 -14.72 -4.87
C ARG A 416 39.57 -14.48 -6.38
N ALA A 417 40.38 -13.53 -6.85
CA ALA A 417 40.48 -13.21 -8.27
C ALA A 417 40.91 -14.43 -9.12
N PHE A 418 41.65 -15.37 -8.51
CA PHE A 418 42.02 -16.65 -9.13
C PHE A 418 41.06 -17.82 -8.81
N GLY A 419 39.85 -17.54 -8.32
CA GLY A 419 38.80 -18.54 -8.06
C GLY A 419 38.92 -19.28 -6.72
N GLY A 420 39.80 -18.84 -5.83
CA GLY A 420 39.93 -19.40 -4.48
C GLY A 420 38.82 -18.94 -3.53
N THR A 421 38.52 -19.76 -2.52
CA THR A 421 37.47 -19.48 -1.53
C THR A 421 37.99 -18.57 -0.41
N VAL A 422 37.34 -17.43 -0.20
CA VAL A 422 37.58 -16.56 0.96
C VAL A 422 36.70 -16.97 2.13
N SER A 423 37.20 -16.83 3.36
CA SER A 423 36.47 -17.20 4.58
C SER A 423 36.58 -16.14 5.68
N GLY A 424 35.82 -16.30 6.76
CA GLY A 424 35.87 -15.40 7.91
C GLY A 424 35.54 -13.95 7.58
N CYS A 425 36.39 -13.02 8.00
CA CYS A 425 36.14 -11.58 7.83
C CYS A 425 36.06 -11.15 6.36
N PHE A 426 36.82 -11.80 5.48
CA PHE A 426 36.85 -11.49 4.05
C PHE A 426 35.54 -11.89 3.36
N ALA A 427 35.02 -13.08 3.65
CA ALA A 427 33.72 -13.52 3.17
C ALA A 427 32.58 -12.63 3.69
N VAL A 428 32.69 -12.14 4.93
CA VAL A 428 31.71 -11.19 5.49
C VAL A 428 31.76 -9.86 4.76
N ARG A 429 32.96 -9.31 4.51
CA ARG A 429 33.11 -8.05 3.77
C ARG A 429 32.65 -8.17 2.32
N GLU A 430 32.94 -9.27 1.66
CA GLU A 430 32.43 -9.54 0.32
C GLU A 430 30.90 -9.65 0.32
N ALA A 431 30.32 -10.37 1.27
CA ALA A 431 28.87 -10.48 1.36
C ALA A 431 28.16 -9.17 1.68
N TRP A 432 28.87 -8.26 2.35
CA TRP A 432 28.42 -6.91 2.62
C TRP A 432 28.39 -6.04 1.35
N THR A 433 29.48 -6.03 0.57
CA THR A 433 29.61 -5.14 -0.59
C THR A 433 29.06 -5.71 -1.89
N SER A 434 28.89 -7.03 -2.01
CA SER A 434 28.25 -7.68 -3.17
C SER A 434 26.75 -7.91 -2.98
N GLY A 435 26.31 -7.96 -1.72
CA GLY A 435 24.95 -8.38 -1.36
C GLY A 435 24.77 -9.90 -1.26
N GLN A 436 25.72 -10.68 -1.81
CA GLN A 436 25.64 -12.13 -1.96
C GLN A 436 26.38 -12.89 -0.86
N GLY A 437 25.86 -14.03 -0.42
CA GLY A 437 26.51 -14.86 0.60
C GLY A 437 26.02 -14.60 2.03
N ARG A 438 26.71 -15.21 3.01
CA ARG A 438 26.21 -15.33 4.39
C ARG A 438 26.80 -14.28 5.32
N LEU A 439 25.94 -13.41 5.84
CA LEU A 439 26.27 -12.45 6.89
C LEU A 439 25.84 -12.95 8.29
N PRO A 440 26.61 -12.62 9.36
CA PRO A 440 26.17 -12.75 10.75
C PRO A 440 24.81 -12.08 10.99
N ARG A 441 24.05 -12.57 11.97
CA ARG A 441 22.69 -12.08 12.27
C ARG A 441 22.64 -10.56 12.50
N ALA A 442 23.62 -10.00 13.20
CA ALA A 442 23.70 -8.57 13.49
C ALA A 442 23.91 -7.73 12.21
N LEU A 443 24.89 -8.08 11.37
CA LEU A 443 25.11 -7.41 10.08
C LEU A 443 23.92 -7.56 9.12
N ARG A 444 23.26 -8.73 9.10
CA ARG A 444 22.00 -8.87 8.34
C ARG A 444 20.90 -7.92 8.82
N ALA A 445 20.83 -7.69 10.13
CA ALA A 445 19.85 -6.77 10.70
C ALA A 445 20.19 -5.31 10.39
N GLU A 446 21.48 -4.93 10.45
CA GLU A 446 21.97 -3.59 10.09
C GLU A 446 21.71 -3.29 8.61
N ARG A 447 22.15 -4.18 7.71
CA ARG A 447 21.86 -4.09 6.28
C ARG A 447 20.37 -3.93 6.02
N ARG A 448 19.54 -4.75 6.67
CA ARG A 448 18.09 -4.69 6.51
C ARG A 448 17.47 -3.40 7.06
N ASP A 449 17.97 -2.85 8.17
CA ASP A 449 17.48 -1.58 8.73
C ASP A 449 17.73 -0.43 7.75
N LEU A 450 18.94 -0.35 7.17
CA LEU A 450 19.29 0.65 6.16
C LEU A 450 18.38 0.56 4.93
N PHE A 451 18.26 -0.63 4.33
CA PHE A 451 17.48 -0.80 3.10
C PHE A 451 15.97 -0.64 3.33
N LEU A 452 15.42 -1.07 4.47
CA LEU A 452 14.01 -0.82 4.78
C LEU A 452 13.73 0.67 5.01
N ARG A 453 14.66 1.44 5.60
CA ARG A 453 14.50 2.90 5.68
C ARG A 453 14.46 3.53 4.30
N ALA A 454 15.39 3.13 3.43
CA ALA A 454 15.42 3.59 2.05
C ALA A 454 14.11 3.27 1.30
N GLU A 455 13.66 2.01 1.36
CA GLU A 455 12.41 1.56 0.72
C GLU A 455 11.15 2.29 1.23
N HIS A 456 11.17 2.77 2.48
CA HIS A 456 10.05 3.51 3.09
C HIS A 456 10.11 5.04 2.89
N GLY A 457 11.17 5.53 2.25
CA GLY A 457 11.44 6.96 2.02
C GLY A 457 11.98 7.71 3.23
N ASP A 458 12.58 7.00 4.19
CA ASP A 458 13.16 7.59 5.41
C ASP A 458 14.57 8.14 5.15
N ALA A 459 14.66 9.20 4.33
CA ALA A 459 15.94 9.88 4.03
C ALA A 459 16.67 10.36 5.31
N PRO A 460 15.99 10.99 6.31
CA PRO A 460 16.66 11.37 7.56
C PRO A 460 17.22 10.17 8.33
N GLY A 461 16.53 9.04 8.36
CA GLY A 461 17.03 7.83 9.01
C GLY A 461 18.22 7.19 8.27
N VAL A 462 18.23 7.23 6.93
CA VAL A 462 19.38 6.81 6.12
C VAL A 462 20.58 7.72 6.41
N LEU A 463 20.41 9.03 6.38
CA LEU A 463 21.48 10.00 6.70
C LEU A 463 22.05 9.76 8.10
N HIS A 464 21.18 9.56 9.10
CA HIS A 464 21.62 9.25 10.46
C HIS A 464 22.47 7.98 10.54
N LEU A 465 22.11 6.92 9.81
CA LEU A 465 22.92 5.70 9.77
C LEU A 465 24.29 5.93 9.10
N LEU A 466 24.33 6.72 8.03
CA LEU A 466 25.58 7.11 7.39
C LEU A 466 26.46 7.97 8.31
N ASP A 467 25.88 8.90 9.06
CA ASP A 467 26.57 9.70 10.09
C ASP A 467 27.11 8.82 11.22
N ALA A 468 26.37 7.76 11.58
CA ALA A 468 26.80 6.77 12.56
C ALA A 468 27.91 5.82 12.03
N GLY A 469 28.35 6.00 10.79
CA GLY A 469 29.48 5.29 10.20
C GLY A 469 29.13 4.00 9.45
N VAL A 470 27.84 3.76 9.15
CA VAL A 470 27.42 2.67 8.26
C VAL A 470 28.06 2.85 6.89
N ASP A 471 28.60 1.76 6.35
CA ASP A 471 29.26 1.74 5.04
C ASP A 471 28.23 1.92 3.89
N PRO A 472 28.32 3.00 3.09
CA PRO A 472 27.39 3.26 2.00
C PRO A 472 27.57 2.29 0.80
N HIS A 473 28.68 1.54 0.73
CA HIS A 473 28.94 0.54 -0.31
C HIS A 473 28.21 -0.79 -0.08
N VAL A 474 27.47 -0.92 1.03
CA VAL A 474 26.64 -2.09 1.28
C VAL A 474 25.63 -2.28 0.15
N ARG A 475 25.44 -3.53 -0.28
CA ARG A 475 24.43 -3.91 -1.27
C ARG A 475 23.38 -4.83 -0.69
N ASP A 476 22.14 -4.68 -1.13
CA ASP A 476 21.04 -5.54 -0.70
C ASP A 476 21.08 -6.92 -1.38
N GLY A 477 20.08 -7.76 -1.10
CA GLY A 477 19.99 -9.10 -1.71
C GLY A 477 19.76 -9.09 -3.23
N LYS A 478 19.37 -7.96 -3.82
CA LYS A 478 19.22 -7.77 -5.27
C LYS A 478 20.45 -7.09 -5.88
N GLY A 479 21.54 -6.90 -5.12
CA GLY A 479 22.74 -6.20 -5.58
C GLY A 479 22.57 -4.67 -5.69
N ARG A 480 21.47 -4.10 -5.19
CA ARG A 480 21.20 -2.66 -5.26
C ARG A 480 22.08 -1.91 -4.26
N THR A 481 22.68 -0.82 -4.72
CA THR A 481 23.32 0.22 -3.88
C THR A 481 22.28 1.24 -3.41
N LEU A 482 22.67 2.17 -2.51
CA LEU A 482 21.80 3.28 -2.13
C LEU A 482 21.44 4.22 -3.31
N LEU A 483 22.29 4.32 -4.34
CA LEU A 483 21.98 5.11 -5.55
C LEU A 483 20.76 4.56 -6.30
N HIS A 484 20.58 3.23 -6.31
CA HIS A 484 19.41 2.59 -6.91
C HIS A 484 18.12 2.88 -6.15
N LEU A 485 18.21 3.28 -4.88
CA LEU A 485 17.06 3.58 -4.02
C LEU A 485 16.77 5.07 -3.86
N LEU A 486 17.50 5.93 -4.58
CA LEU A 486 17.16 7.35 -4.66
C LEU A 486 15.74 7.64 -5.18
N PRO A 487 15.09 6.79 -6.03
CA PRO A 487 13.71 7.05 -6.44
C PRO A 487 12.73 7.09 -5.27
N GLN A 488 13.03 6.38 -4.18
CA GLN A 488 12.22 6.33 -2.97
C GLN A 488 12.60 7.42 -1.96
N LEU A 489 13.74 8.09 -2.13
CA LEU A 489 14.34 8.99 -1.15
C LEU A 489 14.41 10.45 -1.66
N GLU A 490 14.46 11.39 -0.73
CA GLU A 490 14.84 12.77 -1.04
C GLU A 490 16.33 12.80 -1.40
N HIS A 491 16.63 13.18 -2.64
CA HIS A 491 17.93 12.95 -3.27
C HIS A 491 18.88 14.13 -3.13
N GLU A 492 18.35 15.31 -2.80
CA GLU A 492 19.07 16.59 -2.78
C GLU A 492 20.29 16.55 -1.84
N GLU A 493 20.16 15.90 -0.68
CA GLU A 493 21.26 15.71 0.26
C GLU A 493 21.97 14.36 0.07
N LEU A 494 21.24 13.31 -0.29
CA LEU A 494 21.78 11.95 -0.37
C LEU A 494 22.68 11.74 -1.60
N LEU A 495 22.29 12.23 -2.78
CA LEU A 495 23.07 11.98 -4.01
C LEU A 495 24.50 12.56 -3.91
N PRO A 496 24.71 13.85 -3.58
CA PRO A 496 26.07 14.40 -3.46
C PRO A 496 26.90 13.65 -2.41
N ARG A 497 26.28 13.26 -1.29
CA ARG A 497 26.95 12.53 -0.21
C ARG A 497 27.39 11.13 -0.63
N LEU A 498 26.54 10.40 -1.35
CA LEU A 498 26.86 9.06 -1.85
C LEU A 498 27.95 9.11 -2.93
N LEU A 499 27.93 10.11 -3.81
CA LEU A 499 28.99 10.32 -4.79
C LEU A 499 30.33 10.71 -4.13
N ALA A 500 30.30 11.57 -3.11
CA ALA A 500 31.49 11.92 -2.32
C ALA A 500 32.08 10.71 -1.58
N ALA A 501 31.25 9.72 -1.25
CA ALA A 501 31.70 8.44 -0.69
C ALA A 501 32.27 7.46 -1.74
N GLY A 502 32.24 7.81 -3.03
CA GLY A 502 32.84 7.02 -4.11
C GLY A 502 31.91 5.97 -4.74
N LEU A 503 30.60 6.06 -4.52
CA LEU A 503 29.67 5.13 -5.16
C LEU A 503 29.62 5.39 -6.67
N GLY A 504 29.85 4.34 -7.47
CA GLY A 504 29.82 4.43 -8.93
C GLY A 504 28.39 4.45 -9.49
N LEU A 505 28.08 5.44 -10.34
CA LEU A 505 26.79 5.60 -11.04
C LEU A 505 26.46 4.40 -11.94
N GLU A 506 27.49 3.80 -12.54
CA GLU A 506 27.40 2.67 -13.46
C GLU A 506 27.44 1.31 -12.75
N THR A 507 27.29 1.31 -11.43
CA THR A 507 27.15 0.06 -10.68
C THR A 507 25.82 -0.57 -11.06
N GLU A 508 25.84 -1.80 -11.56
CA GLU A 508 24.64 -2.56 -11.86
C GLU A 508 24.15 -3.37 -10.65
N ASP A 509 22.83 -3.48 -10.53
CA ASP A 509 22.16 -4.48 -9.70
C ASP A 509 22.07 -5.84 -10.42
N VAL A 510 21.44 -6.84 -9.79
CA VAL A 510 21.33 -8.20 -10.36
C VAL A 510 20.50 -8.24 -11.65
N ALA A 511 19.67 -7.23 -11.92
CA ALA A 511 18.88 -7.11 -13.15
C ALA A 511 19.57 -6.24 -14.22
N GLY A 512 20.88 -5.98 -14.09
CA GLY A 512 21.66 -5.15 -15.01
C GLY A 512 21.31 -3.66 -14.94
N ARG A 513 20.56 -3.21 -13.93
CA ARG A 513 20.09 -1.82 -13.87
C ARG A 513 21.14 -0.95 -13.21
N THR A 514 21.48 0.17 -13.84
CA THR A 514 22.24 1.27 -13.22
C THR A 514 21.32 2.15 -12.36
N ALA A 515 21.90 3.11 -11.63
CA ALA A 515 21.13 4.07 -10.85
C ALA A 515 20.17 4.91 -11.70
N LEU A 516 20.58 5.29 -12.92
CA LEU A 516 19.74 6.06 -13.84
C LEU A 516 18.58 5.23 -14.39
N LEU A 517 18.82 3.96 -14.78
CA LEU A 517 17.77 3.03 -15.18
C LEU A 517 16.74 2.84 -14.06
N ALA A 518 17.21 2.64 -12.81
CA ALA A 518 16.34 2.55 -11.65
C ALA A 518 15.51 3.83 -11.46
N ALA A 519 16.08 5.02 -11.66
CA ALA A 519 15.34 6.28 -11.53
C ALA A 519 14.24 6.48 -12.59
N VAL A 520 14.50 6.11 -13.84
CA VAL A 520 13.49 6.18 -14.91
C VAL A 520 12.39 5.15 -14.69
N ARG A 521 12.79 3.90 -14.43
CA ARG A 521 11.87 2.78 -14.24
C ARG A 521 11.05 2.94 -12.98
N ASP A 522 11.69 3.05 -11.82
CA ASP A 522 11.07 2.94 -10.49
C ASP A 522 10.43 4.26 -10.00
N GLY A 523 10.15 5.22 -10.90
CA GLY A 523 9.35 6.40 -10.60
C GLY A 523 10.08 7.58 -9.94
N GLY A 524 11.40 7.66 -10.08
CA GLY A 524 12.22 8.76 -9.55
C GLY A 524 11.85 10.10 -10.21
N THR A 525 11.93 11.21 -9.49
CA THR A 525 11.48 12.52 -10.00
C THR A 525 12.34 13.00 -11.18
N ALA A 526 11.79 13.87 -12.03
CA ALA A 526 12.59 14.53 -13.08
C ALA A 526 13.82 15.28 -12.53
N GLY A 527 13.72 15.82 -11.31
CA GLY A 527 14.86 16.41 -10.59
C GLY A 527 15.98 15.41 -10.32
N LEU A 528 15.65 14.23 -9.78
CA LEU A 528 16.62 13.16 -9.56
C LEU A 528 17.28 12.71 -10.86
N VAL A 529 16.47 12.51 -11.91
CA VAL A 529 16.98 12.06 -13.21
C VAL A 529 17.95 13.08 -13.80
N ARG A 530 17.63 14.38 -13.74
CA ARG A 530 18.56 15.45 -14.14
C ARG A 530 19.83 15.41 -13.31
N ALA A 531 19.71 15.31 -11.98
CA ALA A 531 20.87 15.30 -11.10
C ALA A 531 21.83 14.12 -11.36
N LEU A 532 21.30 12.94 -11.72
CA LEU A 532 22.11 11.79 -12.12
C LEU A 532 22.82 12.02 -13.46
N ILE A 533 22.13 12.60 -14.44
CA ILE A 533 22.73 12.96 -15.75
C ILE A 533 23.83 14.01 -15.57
N ASP A 534 23.57 15.04 -14.76
CA ASP A 534 24.53 16.10 -14.44
C ASP A 534 25.75 15.57 -13.67
N ALA A 535 25.57 14.49 -12.89
CA ALA A 535 26.66 13.77 -12.24
C ALA A 535 27.46 12.86 -13.19
N GLY A 536 27.05 12.75 -14.46
CA GLY A 536 27.76 12.00 -15.50
C GLY A 536 27.28 10.56 -15.68
N ALA A 537 26.04 10.23 -15.27
CA ALA A 537 25.47 8.91 -15.53
C ALA A 537 25.35 8.64 -17.04
N ARG A 538 25.71 7.43 -17.46
CA ARG A 538 25.62 7.02 -18.87
C ARG A 538 24.17 6.89 -19.33
N LEU A 539 23.93 7.31 -20.57
CA LEU A 539 22.63 7.24 -21.23
C LEU A 539 22.49 6.00 -22.12
N ASP A 540 23.62 5.41 -22.53
CA ASP A 540 23.72 4.23 -23.37
C ASP A 540 23.66 2.94 -22.54
N VAL A 541 22.60 2.85 -21.72
CA VAL A 541 22.39 1.74 -20.78
C VAL A 541 21.05 1.06 -21.05
N THR A 542 21.02 -0.25 -20.86
CA THR A 542 19.82 -1.09 -21.02
C THR A 542 19.63 -1.96 -19.79
N ASP A 543 18.39 -2.37 -19.49
CA ASP A 543 18.15 -3.39 -18.47
C ASP A 543 18.31 -4.82 -19.03
N GLU A 544 18.07 -5.84 -18.20
CA GLU A 544 18.13 -7.26 -18.60
C GLU A 544 17.20 -7.61 -19.79
N ALA A 545 16.15 -6.83 -20.03
CA ALA A 545 15.25 -7.02 -21.17
C ALA A 545 15.69 -6.20 -22.41
N GLU A 546 16.93 -5.72 -22.39
CA GLU A 546 17.56 -4.85 -23.40
C GLU A 546 16.81 -3.52 -23.61
N MET A 547 15.92 -3.13 -22.69
CA MET A 547 15.17 -1.89 -22.85
C MET A 547 16.04 -0.67 -22.55
N SER A 548 16.06 0.29 -23.47
CA SER A 548 16.74 1.56 -23.28
C SER A 548 15.96 2.51 -22.37
N LEU A 549 16.62 3.59 -21.92
CA LEU A 549 15.97 4.67 -21.16
C LEU A 549 14.76 5.27 -21.91
N SER A 550 14.87 5.44 -23.23
CA SER A 550 13.77 5.93 -24.08
C SER A 550 12.56 4.99 -24.07
N GLN A 551 12.81 3.69 -24.29
CA GLN A 551 11.78 2.66 -24.25
C GLN A 551 11.11 2.55 -22.87
N LEU A 552 11.87 2.69 -21.78
CA LEU A 552 11.33 2.73 -20.42
C LEU A 552 10.44 3.97 -20.19
N VAL A 553 10.83 5.15 -20.67
CA VAL A 553 10.00 6.36 -20.61
C VAL A 553 8.67 6.14 -21.31
N ARG A 554 8.66 5.50 -22.48
CA ARG A 554 7.44 5.14 -23.22
C ARG A 554 6.61 4.09 -22.47
N ARG A 555 7.23 2.98 -22.06
CA ARG A 555 6.59 1.86 -21.36
C ARG A 555 5.86 2.31 -20.09
N PHE A 556 6.50 3.15 -19.28
CA PHE A 556 5.94 3.65 -18.02
C PHE A 556 5.21 4.99 -18.15
N ARG A 557 5.06 5.52 -19.38
CA ARG A 557 4.36 6.77 -19.70
C ARG A 557 4.86 7.97 -18.88
N ARG A 558 6.19 8.07 -18.74
CA ARG A 558 6.88 9.11 -17.96
C ARG A 558 6.95 10.43 -18.73
N THR A 559 5.81 11.11 -18.87
CA THR A 559 5.71 12.41 -19.58
C THR A 559 6.57 13.52 -18.96
N ASP A 560 6.95 13.38 -17.70
CA ASP A 560 7.90 14.25 -17.01
C ASP A 560 9.35 14.05 -17.46
N LEU A 561 9.65 12.95 -18.15
CA LEU A 561 10.98 12.57 -18.64
C LEU A 561 11.11 12.60 -20.17
N THR A 562 10.23 13.34 -20.87
CA THR A 562 10.30 13.48 -22.33
C THR A 562 11.67 13.95 -22.82
N PHE A 563 12.34 14.82 -22.05
CA PHE A 563 13.69 15.29 -22.36
C PHE A 563 14.74 14.16 -22.36
N VAL A 564 14.57 13.11 -21.55
CA VAL A 564 15.47 11.95 -21.54
C VAL A 564 15.27 11.12 -22.78
N ARG A 565 14.00 10.87 -23.13
CA ARG A 565 13.62 10.16 -24.35
C ARG A 565 14.24 10.83 -25.57
N GLU A 566 13.97 12.13 -25.75
CA GLU A 566 14.50 12.92 -26.87
C GLU A 566 16.04 12.89 -26.91
N LEU A 567 16.70 13.02 -25.76
CA LEU A 567 18.16 12.99 -25.69
C LEU A 567 18.76 11.63 -26.05
N VAL A 568 18.11 10.53 -25.67
CA VAL A 568 18.56 9.16 -25.97
C VAL A 568 18.31 8.84 -27.43
N ASP A 569 17.13 9.15 -27.96
CA ASP A 569 16.78 8.94 -29.37
C ASP A 569 17.72 9.71 -30.31
N GLU A 570 18.13 10.92 -29.94
CA GLU A 570 19.08 11.73 -30.72
C GLU A 570 20.51 11.14 -30.71
N ARG A 571 21.00 10.70 -29.54
CA ARG A 571 22.40 10.29 -29.37
C ARG A 571 22.65 8.82 -29.66
N TYR A 572 21.63 7.99 -29.50
CA TYR A 572 21.70 6.53 -29.56
C TYR A 572 20.45 5.97 -30.23
N PRO A 573 20.16 6.30 -31.51
CA PRO A 573 18.90 5.94 -32.17
C PRO A 573 18.65 4.43 -32.26
N ASP A 574 19.71 3.61 -32.28
CA ASP A 574 19.63 2.16 -32.41
C ASP A 574 19.73 1.43 -31.04
N ILE A 575 19.60 2.15 -29.91
CA ILE A 575 19.68 1.52 -28.59
C ILE A 575 18.31 1.06 -28.09
N GLY A 576 18.23 -0.20 -27.67
CA GLY A 576 17.05 -0.77 -27.08
C GLY A 576 16.75 -2.13 -27.68
N ALA A 577 15.58 -2.66 -27.33
CA ALA A 577 15.14 -3.94 -27.84
C ALA A 577 14.16 -3.76 -29.01
N ASP A 578 14.53 -4.26 -30.19
CA ASP A 578 13.73 -4.14 -31.42
C ASP A 578 12.29 -4.69 -31.23
N TYR A 579 12.16 -5.82 -30.51
CA TYR A 579 10.86 -6.44 -30.25
C TYR A 579 9.88 -5.51 -29.52
N PHE A 580 10.39 -4.58 -28.71
CA PHE A 580 9.53 -3.67 -27.95
C PHE A 580 8.92 -2.62 -28.87
N ASP A 581 9.68 -2.13 -29.84
CA ASP A 581 9.19 -1.18 -30.82
C ASP A 581 8.15 -1.82 -31.74
N GLU A 582 8.41 -3.04 -32.22
CA GLU A 582 7.42 -3.86 -32.96
C GLU A 582 6.15 -4.09 -32.13
N TYR A 583 6.27 -4.43 -30.85
CA TYR A 583 5.12 -4.62 -29.95
C TYR A 583 4.30 -3.34 -29.76
N MET A 584 4.96 -2.19 -29.61
CA MET A 584 4.28 -0.91 -29.42
C MET A 584 3.57 -0.47 -30.69
N GLU A 585 4.17 -0.67 -31.87
CA GLU A 585 3.52 -0.44 -33.17
C GLU A 585 2.27 -1.30 -33.33
N TRP A 586 2.39 -2.61 -33.09
CA TRP A 586 1.24 -3.53 -33.11
C TRP A 586 0.12 -3.11 -32.16
N ARG A 587 0.47 -2.69 -30.92
CA ARG A 587 -0.53 -2.26 -29.93
C ARG A 587 -1.22 -0.96 -30.35
N ASP A 588 -0.47 0.01 -30.87
CA ASP A 588 -1.04 1.27 -31.32
C ASP A 588 -1.93 1.05 -32.57
N GLU A 589 -1.61 0.07 -33.42
CA GLU A 589 -2.47 -0.39 -34.53
C GLU A 589 -3.77 -1.07 -34.05
N GLU A 590 -3.70 -1.93 -33.03
CA GLU A 590 -4.89 -2.54 -32.39
C GLU A 590 -5.79 -1.50 -31.74
N GLU A 591 -5.23 -0.60 -30.90
CA GLU A 591 -6.00 0.48 -30.24
C GLU A 591 -6.69 1.37 -31.31
N ALA A 592 -6.01 1.71 -32.40
CA ALA A 592 -6.59 2.47 -33.51
C ALA A 592 -7.61 1.66 -34.35
N GLY A 593 -7.53 0.34 -34.34
CA GLY A 593 -8.50 -0.57 -34.96
C GLY A 593 -9.80 -0.66 -34.16
N GLU A 594 -9.69 -0.75 -32.83
CA GLU A 594 -10.81 -0.75 -31.89
C GLU A 594 -11.56 0.61 -31.91
N GLU A 595 -10.83 1.74 -31.90
CA GLU A 595 -11.44 3.08 -32.02
C GLU A 595 -12.16 3.29 -33.37
N ARG A 596 -11.74 2.58 -34.44
CA ARG A 596 -12.42 2.61 -35.75
C ARG A 596 -13.65 1.70 -35.81
N GLN A 597 -13.69 0.60 -35.07
CA GLN A 597 -14.88 -0.25 -34.94
C GLN A 597 -15.96 0.44 -34.10
N ASP A 598 -15.58 1.10 -33.01
CA ASP A 598 -16.50 1.90 -32.18
C ASP A 598 -17.08 3.11 -32.94
N ALA A 599 -16.35 3.65 -33.94
CA ALA A 599 -16.83 4.71 -34.81
C ALA A 599 -17.77 4.23 -35.94
N TYR A 600 -17.73 2.93 -36.31
CA TYR A 600 -18.62 2.35 -37.34
C TYR A 600 -19.96 1.87 -36.75
N GLU A 601 -20.07 1.69 -35.43
CA GLU A 601 -21.34 1.38 -34.74
C GLU A 601 -22.14 2.64 -34.33
N GLY A 602 -21.66 3.84 -34.67
CA GLY A 602 -22.29 5.12 -34.37
C GLY A 602 -22.66 5.93 -35.61
N ASP A 603 -23.61 5.46 -36.42
CA ASP A 603 -24.35 6.33 -37.36
C ASP A 603 -25.87 6.19 -37.10
N PRO A 604 -26.65 7.29 -37.13
CA PRO A 604 -28.03 7.30 -36.65
C PRO A 604 -29.00 6.62 -37.62
N LEU A 605 -30.03 6.02 -37.03
CA LEU A 605 -31.29 5.73 -37.70
C LEU A 605 -31.90 7.03 -38.22
N ASP A 606 -31.74 7.31 -39.51
CA ASP A 606 -32.66 8.19 -40.24
C ASP A 606 -33.69 7.30 -40.95
N GLY A 607 -34.90 7.34 -40.41
CA GLY A 607 -36.10 7.05 -41.18
C GLY A 607 -36.52 8.30 -41.92
N ASP A 608 -37.02 8.13 -43.14
CA ASP A 608 -38.03 9.00 -43.70
C ASP A 608 -39.05 8.15 -44.47
N GLU A 609 -40.30 8.45 -44.15
CA GLU A 609 -41.55 7.88 -44.65
C GLU A 609 -41.80 8.26 -46.11
N GLU A 610 -42.54 7.44 -46.88
CA GLU A 610 -43.60 7.92 -47.78
C GLU A 610 -44.46 6.78 -48.36
N SER A 611 -45.65 6.61 -47.78
CA SER A 611 -46.97 6.74 -48.43
C SER A 611 -47.21 6.25 -49.87
N GLU A 612 -48.20 5.34 -49.97
CA GLU A 612 -49.24 5.21 -51.02
C GLU A 612 -48.94 4.65 -52.42
N GLY A 613 -49.77 3.69 -52.84
CA GLY A 613 -49.98 3.36 -54.24
C GLY A 613 -50.25 1.90 -54.58
N SER A 614 -51.34 1.29 -54.06
CA SER A 614 -51.91 0.09 -54.69
C SER A 614 -52.86 0.50 -55.82
N ASP A 615 -52.38 0.48 -57.06
CA ASP A 615 -53.24 0.36 -58.23
C ASP A 615 -52.66 -0.73 -59.14
N GLY A 616 -53.53 -1.67 -59.52
CA GLY A 616 -53.13 -2.94 -60.10
C GLY A 616 -52.88 -2.89 -61.60
N GLU A 617 -52.22 -3.94 -62.09
CA GLU A 617 -52.46 -4.43 -63.44
C GLU A 617 -52.23 -5.94 -63.53
N ARG A 618 -53.19 -6.58 -64.22
CA ARG A 618 -53.25 -7.99 -64.58
C ARG A 618 -52.23 -8.32 -65.66
N GLU A 619 -51.84 -9.59 -65.68
CA GLU A 619 -51.67 -10.53 -66.83
C GLU A 619 -50.52 -11.49 -66.46
N GLY A 620 -50.62 -12.82 -66.49
CA GLY A 620 -51.45 -13.71 -67.28
C GLY A 620 -50.52 -14.68 -68.01
N ALA A 621 -50.76 -16.00 -67.86
CA ALA A 621 -50.10 -17.16 -68.51
C ALA A 621 -48.72 -17.59 -67.92
N GLY A 622 -48.42 -18.86 -67.70
CA GLY A 622 -49.16 -20.11 -67.92
C GLY A 622 -48.21 -21.32 -67.82
N ASP A 623 -48.81 -22.47 -67.51
CA ASP A 623 -48.38 -23.85 -67.86
C ASP A 623 -47.16 -24.50 -67.17
N ARG A 624 -47.40 -25.18 -66.04
CA ARG A 624 -47.49 -26.67 -65.87
C ARG A 624 -47.03 -27.16 -64.51
#